data_AF-A0A8E2JXE4-F1
#
_entry.id   AF-A0A8E2JXE4-F1
#
_cell.length_a   1.000
_cell.length_b   1.000
_cell.length_c   1.000
_cell.angle_alpha   90.00
_cell.angle_beta   90.00
_cell.angle_gamma   90.00
#
_symmetry.space_group_name_H-M   'P 1'
#
loop_
_entity.id
_entity.type
_entity.pdbx_description
1 polymer ?
#
loop_
_entity_poly.entity_id
_entity_poly.type
_entity_poly.pdbx_seq_one_letter_code
_entity_poly.pdbx_strand_id
1 'polypeptide(L)'
;FAMAVEEPETPWNDAAAAKFEGKQFSQYFDPCQEAAARSLRCLHRNGGDREMCSDFFQAYRDCKKQWVCLAISSWIASLDPSPTN
;
A
#
# COMPACT_ATOMS: atom_id res chain seq x y z
N PHE A 1 -15.94 22.94 -9.79
CA PHE A 1 -15.30 22.23 -8.66
C PHE A 1 -14.08 21.54 -9.23
N ALA A 2 -12.91 22.16 -9.13
CA ALA A 2 -11.67 21.50 -9.54
C ALA A 2 -11.40 20.41 -8.51
N MET A 3 -11.66 19.15 -8.88
CA MET A 3 -11.20 18.02 -8.10
C MET A 3 -9.69 18.02 -8.29
N ALA A 4 -8.96 18.37 -7.22
CA ALA A 4 -7.54 18.12 -7.16
C ALA A 4 -7.36 16.64 -7.50
N VAL A 5 -6.68 16.38 -8.61
CA VAL A 5 -6.10 15.08 -8.87
C VAL A 5 -5.06 14.93 -7.77
N GLU A 6 -5.43 14.30 -6.65
CA GLU A 6 -4.43 13.65 -5.81
C GLU A 6 -3.69 12.71 -6.77
N GLU A 7 -2.38 12.92 -6.90
CA GLU A 7 -1.51 12.03 -7.66
C GLU A 7 -1.83 10.57 -7.27
N PRO A 8 -1.57 9.58 -8.13
CA PRO A 8 -1.54 8.20 -7.68
C PRO A 8 -0.38 8.08 -6.68
N GLU A 9 -0.61 8.48 -5.43
CA GLU A 9 0.30 8.40 -4.30
C GLU A 9 0.70 6.94 -4.19
N THR A 10 1.86 6.60 -4.75
CA THR A 10 2.39 5.27 -4.56
C THR A 10 2.53 5.06 -3.06
N PRO A 11 2.15 3.90 -2.51
CA PRO A 11 2.21 3.64 -1.06
C PRO A 11 3.60 3.90 -0.47
N TRP A 12 4.62 3.84 -1.32
CA TRP A 12 5.97 4.24 -1.01
C TRP A 12 6.24 5.65 -1.56
N ASN A 13 6.32 6.65 -0.67
CA ASN A 13 6.74 8.03 -0.95
C ASN A 13 7.82 8.48 0.06
N ASP A 14 8.43 9.65 -0.14
CA ASP A 14 9.53 10.14 0.72
C ASP A 14 9.10 10.24 2.20
N ALA A 15 7.84 10.59 2.45
CA ALA A 15 7.29 10.66 3.80
C ALA A 15 7.16 9.26 4.45
N ALA A 16 6.77 8.24 3.67
CA ALA A 16 6.72 6.85 4.12
C ALA A 16 8.13 6.29 4.36
N ALA A 17 9.10 6.64 3.52
CA ALA A 17 10.50 6.26 3.69
C ALA A 17 11.09 6.84 4.98
N ALA A 18 10.93 8.14 5.22
CA ALA A 18 11.40 8.79 6.45
C ALA A 18 10.77 8.19 7.72
N LYS A 19 9.48 7.85 7.68
CA LYS A 19 8.79 7.15 8.78
C LYS A 19 9.31 5.73 8.98
N PHE A 20 9.63 5.02 7.90
CA PHE A 20 10.20 3.68 7.97
C PHE A 20 11.61 3.67 8.56
N GLU A 21 12.43 4.67 8.24
CA GLU A 21 13.79 4.84 8.77
C GLU A 21 13.80 5.30 10.22
N GLY A 22 12.88 6.18 10.60
CA GLY A 22 12.77 6.71 11.96
C GLY A 22 12.10 5.78 12.98
N LYS A 23 11.53 4.64 12.55
CA LYS A 23 10.83 3.71 13.46
C LYS A 23 11.82 2.90 14.29
N GLN A 24 11.41 2.52 15.50
CA GLN A 24 12.17 1.58 16.33
C GLN A 24 12.26 0.20 15.66
N PHE A 25 13.35 -0.54 15.87
CA PHE A 25 13.59 -1.84 15.21
C PHE A 25 12.48 -2.89 15.42
N SER A 26 11.71 -2.79 16.51
CA SER A 26 10.56 -3.67 16.80
C SER A 26 9.21 -3.11 16.35
N GLN A 27 9.16 -1.88 15.84
CA GLN A 27 7.91 -1.21 15.51
C GLN A 27 7.39 -1.63 14.13
N TYR A 28 6.14 -2.07 14.10
CA TYR A 28 5.45 -2.40 12.85
C TYR A 28 5.17 -1.12 12.04
N PHE A 29 5.51 -1.14 10.76
CA PHE A 29 5.20 -0.08 9.81
C PHE A 29 4.62 -0.69 8.54
N ASP A 30 3.46 -0.20 8.14
CA ASP A 30 2.77 -0.58 6.92
C ASP A 30 2.27 0.71 6.26
N PRO A 31 2.75 1.07 5.05
CA PRO A 31 2.28 2.27 4.37
C PRO A 31 0.79 2.20 3.98
N CYS A 32 0.20 1.01 3.96
CA CYS A 32 -1.21 0.77 3.68
C CYS A 32 -2.09 0.73 4.95
N GLN A 33 -1.55 1.17 6.10
CA GLN A 33 -2.22 1.06 7.40
C GLN A 33 -3.57 1.79 7.43
N GLU A 34 -3.71 2.91 6.71
CA GLU A 34 -4.98 3.64 6.64
C GLU A 34 -6.06 2.86 5.89
N ALA A 35 -5.71 2.19 4.79
CA ALA A 35 -6.62 1.31 4.07
C ALA A 35 -7.04 0.11 4.93
N ALA A 36 -6.09 -0.48 5.68
CA ALA A 36 -6.39 -1.53 6.65
C ALA A 36 -7.36 -1.05 7.72
N ALA A 37 -7.11 0.13 8.32
CA ALA A 37 -7.97 0.71 9.34
C ALA A 37 -9.39 1.00 8.82
N ARG A 38 -9.53 1.44 7.56
CA ARG A 38 -10.86 1.62 6.92
C ARG A 38 -11.64 0.32 6.83
N SER A 39 -10.98 -0.76 6.39
CA SER A 39 -11.62 -2.08 6.31
C SER A 39 -12.03 -2.62 7.68
N LEU A 40 -11.21 -2.42 8.71
CA LEU A 40 -11.53 -2.81 10.08
C LEU A 40 -12.69 -1.99 10.66
N ARG A 41 -12.73 -0.69 10.40
CA ARG A 41 -13.86 0.18 10.78
C ARG A 41 -15.16 -0.25 10.10
N CYS A 42 -15.11 -0.72 8.85
CA CYS A 42 -16.27 -1.27 8.16
C CYS A 42 -16.76 -2.55 8.84
N LEU A 43 -15.86 -3.48 9.16
CA LEU A 43 -16.20 -4.70 9.89
C LEU A 43 -16.83 -4.41 11.26
N HIS A 44 -16.26 -3.48 12.02
CA HIS A 44 -16.79 -3.09 13.34
C HIS A 44 -18.21 -2.52 13.27
N ARG A 45 -18.58 -1.85 12.17
CA ARG A 45 -19.91 -1.26 11.99
C ARG A 45 -20.95 -2.25 11.45
N ASN A 46 -20.50 -3.25 10.70
CA ASN A 46 -21.38 -4.21 10.01
C ASN A 46 -21.34 -5.61 10.67
N GLY A 47 -20.98 -5.70 11.96
CA GLY A 47 -20.98 -6.98 12.69
C GLY A 47 -19.99 -8.03 12.16
N GLY A 48 -18.96 -7.59 11.43
CA GLY A 48 -17.99 -8.48 10.81
C GLY A 48 -18.39 -9.01 9.42
N ASP A 49 -19.46 -8.49 8.81
CA ASP A 49 -19.84 -8.85 7.45
C ASP A 49 -18.76 -8.40 6.44
N ARG A 50 -18.15 -9.39 5.79
CA ARG A 50 -17.01 -9.19 4.90
C ARG A 50 -17.43 -8.80 3.49
N GLU A 51 -18.64 -9.16 3.06
CA GLU A 51 -19.10 -8.88 1.71
C GLU A 51 -19.37 -7.37 1.54
N MET A 52 -20.00 -6.77 2.56
CA MET A 52 -20.23 -5.32 2.65
C MET A 52 -18.95 -4.48 2.65
N CYS A 53 -17.81 -5.09 3.02
CA CYS A 53 -16.53 -4.39 3.15
C CYS A 53 -15.51 -4.75 2.05
N SER A 54 -15.95 -5.48 1.01
CA SER A 54 -15.11 -5.96 -0.09
C SER A 54 -14.28 -4.87 -0.76
N ASP A 55 -14.86 -3.69 -1.01
CA ASP A 55 -14.17 -2.54 -1.60
C ASP A 55 -13.01 -2.04 -0.73
N PHE A 56 -13.18 -2.03 0.59
CA PHE A 56 -12.11 -1.61 1.51
C PHE A 56 -10.96 -2.63 1.53
N PHE A 57 -11.29 -3.92 1.43
CA PHE A 57 -10.25 -4.95 1.31
C PHE A 57 -9.54 -4.88 -0.03
N GLN A 58 -10.27 -4.54 -1.09
CA GLN A 58 -9.70 -4.38 -2.43
C GLN A 58 -8.70 -3.22 -2.45
N ALA A 59 -9.07 -2.07 -1.88
CA ALA A 59 -8.16 -0.94 -1.72
C ALA A 59 -6.89 -1.29 -0.91
N TYR A 60 -7.02 -2.05 0.18
CA TYR A 60 -5.86 -2.52 0.95
C TYR A 60 -4.96 -3.45 0.12
N ARG A 61 -5.55 -4.40 -0.62
CA ARG A 61 -4.81 -5.32 -1.49
C ARG A 61 -4.08 -4.59 -2.60
N ASP A 62 -4.72 -3.61 -3.22
CA ASP A 62 -4.12 -2.88 -4.34
C ASP A 62 -2.99 -1.96 -3.86
N CYS A 63 -3.14 -1.32 -2.70
CA CYS A 63 -2.03 -0.64 -2.02
C CYS A 63 -0.87 -1.61 -1.73
N LYS A 64 -1.16 -2.78 -1.16
CA LYS A 64 -0.12 -3.76 -0.82
C LYS A 64 0.55 -4.35 -2.06
N LYS A 65 -0.21 -4.56 -3.14
CA LYS A 65 0.34 -4.99 -4.44
C LYS A 65 1.27 -3.92 -4.99
N GLN A 66 0.91 -2.64 -4.95
CA GLN A 66 1.82 -1.59 -5.41
C GLN A 66 3.09 -1.56 -4.56
N TRP A 67 2.99 -1.66 -3.23
CA TRP A 67 4.17 -1.69 -2.37
C TRP A 67 5.05 -2.93 -2.60
N VAL A 68 4.47 -4.12 -2.61
CA VAL A 68 5.20 -5.39 -2.73
C VAL A 68 5.64 -5.66 -4.17
N CYS A 69 4.79 -5.42 -5.17
CA CYS A 69 5.15 -5.60 -6.57
C CYS A 69 6.11 -4.53 -7.06
N LEU A 70 6.08 -3.27 -6.59
CA LEU A 70 7.11 -2.31 -6.97
C LEU A 70 8.44 -2.62 -6.28
N ALA A 71 8.40 -3.07 -5.02
CA ALA A 71 9.60 -3.58 -4.33
C ALA A 71 10.21 -4.80 -5.03
N ILE A 72 9.38 -5.70 -5.58
CA ILE A 72 9.84 -6.88 -6.33
C ILE A 72 10.17 -6.55 -7.79
N SER A 73 9.46 -5.63 -8.46
CA SER A 73 9.73 -5.26 -9.85
C SER A 73 11.03 -4.47 -9.98
N SER A 74 11.40 -3.66 -8.98
CA SER A 74 12.73 -3.05 -8.92
C SER A 74 13.84 -4.12 -8.75
N TRP A 75 13.55 -5.23 -8.09
CA TRP A 75 14.48 -6.37 -7.95
C TRP A 75 14.53 -7.25 -9.20
N ILE A 76 13.40 -7.53 -9.85
CA ILE A 76 13.33 -8.28 -11.12
C ILE A 76 13.93 -7.46 -12.27
N ALA A 77 13.69 -6.15 -12.34
CA ALA A 77 14.31 -5.26 -13.32
C ALA A 77 15.83 -5.08 -13.10
N SER A 78 16.35 -5.35 -11.90
CA SER A 78 17.80 -5.40 -11.63
C SER A 78 18.42 -6.77 -11.94
N LEU A 79 17.61 -7.79 -12.24
CA LEU A 79 18.03 -9.14 -12.64
C LEU A 79 17.82 -9.42 -14.13
N ASP A 80 17.48 -8.39 -14.92
CA ASP A 80 17.46 -8.47 -16.38
C ASP A 80 18.84 -8.03 -16.91
N PRO A 81 19.74 -8.96 -17.31
CA PRO A 81 20.84 -8.59 -18.17
C PRO A 81 20.24 -8.14 -19.49
N SER A 82 20.32 -6.82 -19.72
CA SER A 82 20.23 -6.14 -21.01
C SER A 82 20.23 -7.12 -22.20
N PRO A 83 19.23 -7.10 -23.11
CA PRO A 83 19.31 -7.89 -24.32
C PRO A 83 20.48 -7.36 -25.17
N THR A 84 21.65 -7.95 -25.02
CA THR A 84 22.71 -7.85 -26.03
C THR A 84 22.35 -8.80 -27.17
N ASN A 85 21.49 -8.34 -28.08
CA ASN A 85 21.68 -8.27 -29.54
C ASN A 85 20.37 -7.83 -30.20
#